data_AF-A0A510UWK9-F1
#
_entry.id   AF-A0A510UWK9-F1
#
_cell.length_a   1.000
_cell.length_b   1.000
_cell.length_c   1.000
_cell.angle_alpha   90.00
_cell.angle_beta   90.00
_cell.angle_gamma   90.00
#
_symmetry.space_group_name_H-M   'P 1'
#
loop_
_entity.id
_entity.type
_entity.pdbx_description
1 polymer ?
#
loop_
_entity_poly.entity_id
_entity_poly.type
_entity_poly.pdbx_seq_one_letter_code
_entity_poly.pdbx_strand_id
1 'polypeptide(L)'
;MTCSALAVRTVHDAVRTTLRGEPPLTPDAETARRWALEELAQPEYRDQRSILQRVLEWFMRQFEDVQDSVHLDGPMVALVVGGAIVVALLIAWWVAGPVRSGRASAARTVLAHDDERTAAQLREAADAAARAGDWETAVLERFRSVVRDLEERAVLDERPGRTAHETTVDAGARLPDVAGALGDAGALFDDVAYGGRHASEADDAHLRAWAAAIGSARPLTPGTTSGPRGPVETVPR
;
A
#
# COMPACT_ATOMS: atom_id res chain seq x y z
N MET A 1 18.76 71.45 38.86
CA MET A 1 19.00 71.55 37.40
C MET A 1 19.38 70.17 36.91
N THR A 2 18.39 69.44 36.39
CA THR A 2 18.40 68.00 36.15
C THR A 2 18.32 67.83 34.63
N CYS A 3 19.46 67.71 33.95
CA CYS A 3 19.47 67.72 32.48
C CYS A 3 20.27 66.60 31.81
N SER A 4 20.95 65.71 32.56
CA SER A 4 21.83 64.70 31.94
C SER A 4 21.35 63.24 32.01
N ALA A 5 20.23 62.96 32.69
CA ALA A 5 19.73 61.59 32.87
C ALA A 5 18.63 61.18 31.88
N LEU A 6 18.12 62.11 31.07
CA LEU A 6 16.97 61.85 30.20
C LEU A 6 17.37 61.19 28.86
N ALA A 7 18.53 61.54 28.30
CA ALA A 7 18.91 61.12 26.94
C ALA A 7 19.32 59.64 26.82
N VAL A 8 19.90 59.04 27.87
CA VAL A 8 20.25 57.60 27.88
C VAL A 8 18.99 56.71 27.97
N ARG A 9 17.90 57.23 28.56
CA ARG A 9 16.64 56.49 28.71
C ARG A 9 15.87 56.39 27.39
N THR A 10 15.99 57.39 26.52
CA THR A 10 15.22 57.48 25.28
C THR A 10 15.67 56.48 24.22
N VAL A 11 16.97 56.17 24.14
CA VAL A 11 17.48 55.19 23.15
C VAL A 11 17.09 53.76 23.56
N HIS A 12 17.05 53.45 24.86
CA HIS A 12 16.65 52.13 25.34
C HIS A 12 15.15 51.84 25.12
N ASP A 13 14.29 52.87 25.19
CA ASP A 13 12.85 52.70 24.94
C ASP A 13 12.53 52.52 23.45
N ALA A 14 13.27 53.17 22.56
CA ALA A 14 13.10 52.99 21.11
C ALA A 14 13.43 51.55 20.66
N VAL A 15 14.53 50.97 21.15
CA VAL A 15 14.93 49.59 20.80
C VAL A 15 13.95 48.54 21.38
N ARG A 16 13.32 48.80 22.53
CA ARG A 16 12.30 47.90 23.09
C ARG A 16 10.97 47.94 22.36
N THR A 17 10.67 49.01 21.63
CA THR A 17 9.36 49.18 20.98
C THR A 17 9.32 48.45 19.63
N THR A 18 10.45 48.33 18.93
CA THR A 18 10.50 47.62 17.64
C THR A 18 10.41 46.10 17.76
N LEU A 19 10.74 45.51 18.92
CA LEU A 19 10.63 44.05 19.16
C LEU A 19 9.26 43.60 19.73
N ARG A 20 8.31 44.53 19.95
CA ARG A 20 6.96 44.17 20.45
C ARG A 20 5.97 43.79 19.35
N GLY A 21 6.37 43.91 18.08
CA GLY A 21 5.56 43.56 16.93
C GLY A 21 5.79 42.14 16.38
N GLU A 22 6.85 41.46 16.80
CA GLU A 22 7.07 40.06 16.44
C GLU A 22 6.59 39.15 17.58
N PRO A 23 5.69 38.19 17.30
CA PRO A 23 5.32 37.19 18.30
C PRO A 23 6.58 36.45 18.78
N PRO A 24 6.73 36.18 20.08
CA PRO A 24 7.90 35.47 20.59
C PRO A 24 8.06 34.13 19.85
N LEU A 25 9.23 33.88 19.26
CA LEU A 25 9.56 32.65 18.51
C LEU A 25 9.51 31.37 19.37
N THR A 26 9.29 31.52 20.67
CA THR A 26 9.01 30.44 21.63
C THR A 26 7.79 30.82 22.47
N PRO A 27 6.57 30.61 21.96
CA PRO A 27 5.36 30.82 22.75
C PRO A 27 5.31 29.83 23.92
N ASP A 28 4.67 30.23 25.03
CA ASP A 28 4.28 29.28 26.07
C ASP A 28 3.31 28.23 25.49
N ALA A 29 3.24 27.05 26.11
CA ALA A 29 2.49 25.92 25.56
C ALA A 29 1.00 26.21 25.31
N GLU A 30 0.39 27.09 26.11
CA GLU A 30 -1.03 27.44 25.97
C GLU A 30 -1.25 28.44 24.84
N THR A 31 -0.34 29.41 24.70
CA THR A 31 -0.32 30.33 23.55
C THR A 31 -0.04 29.60 22.24
N ALA A 32 0.92 28.66 22.23
CA ALA A 32 1.22 27.82 21.07
C ALA A 32 0.00 27.01 20.63
N ARG A 33 -0.72 26.42 21.59
CA ARG A 33 -1.93 25.65 21.32
C ARG A 33 -3.05 26.51 20.75
N ARG A 34 -3.26 27.71 21.31
CA ARG A 34 -4.28 28.64 20.81
C ARG A 34 -3.99 29.08 19.37
N TRP A 35 -2.75 29.47 19.07
CA TRP A 35 -2.37 29.86 17.71
C TRP A 35 -2.47 28.70 16.72
N ALA A 36 -2.08 27.48 17.10
CA ALA A 36 -2.27 26.31 16.25
C ALA A 36 -3.76 26.03 15.96
N LEU A 37 -4.64 26.20 16.96
CA LEU A 37 -6.08 26.06 16.77
C LEU A 37 -6.68 27.16 15.89
N GLU A 38 -6.17 28.39 16.00
CA GLU A 38 -6.58 29.54 15.20
C GLU A 38 -6.12 29.40 13.73
N GLU A 39 -4.91 28.89 13.51
CA GLU A 39 -4.38 28.57 12.17
C GLU A 39 -5.17 27.42 11.51
N LEU A 40 -5.45 26.34 12.23
CA LEU A 40 -6.29 25.23 11.75
C LEU A 40 -7.74 25.64 11.47
N ALA A 41 -8.21 26.72 12.11
CA ALA A 41 -9.54 27.28 11.87
C ALA A 41 -9.59 28.18 10.62
N GLN A 42 -8.45 28.54 10.02
CA GLN A 42 -8.43 29.38 8.83
C GLN A 42 -9.12 28.67 7.65
N PRO A 43 -10.13 29.31 7.03
CA PRO A 43 -10.87 28.74 5.90
C PRO A 43 -10.03 28.61 4.62
N GLU A 44 -8.86 29.28 4.55
CA GLU A 44 -7.95 29.22 3.40
C GLU A 44 -7.30 27.82 3.23
N TYR A 45 -7.15 27.04 4.30
CA TYR A 45 -6.72 25.64 4.23
C TYR A 45 -7.87 24.65 3.99
N ARG A 46 -9.12 25.13 3.93
CA ARG A 46 -10.27 24.33 3.49
C ARG A 46 -10.56 24.64 2.03
N ASP A 47 -9.62 24.32 1.14
CA ASP A 47 -9.99 24.13 -0.26
C ASP A 47 -10.87 22.87 -0.32
N GLN A 48 -12.19 23.05 -0.15
CA GLN A 48 -13.18 21.98 -0.17
C GLN A 48 -13.44 21.44 -1.58
N ARG A 49 -12.75 21.95 -2.60
CA ARG A 49 -12.86 21.40 -3.95
C ARG A 49 -12.31 19.99 -3.94
N SER A 50 -13.19 19.04 -4.24
CA SER A 50 -12.75 17.68 -4.50
C SER A 50 -11.69 17.68 -5.61
N ILE A 51 -10.69 16.80 -5.51
CA ILE A 51 -9.66 16.63 -6.55
C ILE A 51 -10.35 16.44 -7.92
N LEU A 52 -11.49 15.74 -7.91
CA LEU A 52 -12.35 15.55 -9.07
C LEU A 52 -12.89 16.86 -9.65
N GLN A 53 -13.41 17.78 -8.83
CA GLN A 53 -13.85 19.10 -9.29
C GLN A 53 -12.71 19.89 -9.91
N ARG A 54 -11.51 19.86 -9.32
CA ARG A 54 -10.37 20.61 -9.84
C ARG A 54 -9.90 20.07 -11.19
N VAL A 55 -9.94 18.75 -11.37
CA VAL A 55 -9.66 18.09 -12.65
C VAL A 55 -10.76 18.38 -13.67
N LEU A 56 -12.03 18.38 -13.25
CA LEU A 56 -13.17 18.65 -14.14
C LEU A 56 -13.18 20.11 -14.62
N GLU A 57 -12.87 21.07 -13.75
CA GLU A 57 -12.72 22.48 -14.11
C GLU A 57 -11.56 22.68 -15.09
N TRP A 58 -10.42 22.04 -14.83
CA TRP A 58 -9.30 22.06 -15.76
C TRP A 58 -9.70 21.49 -17.13
N PHE A 59 -10.39 20.35 -17.15
CA PHE A 59 -10.85 19.70 -18.39
C PHE A 59 -11.85 20.56 -19.18
N MET A 60 -12.84 21.15 -18.51
CA MET A 60 -13.83 22.03 -19.15
C MET A 60 -13.16 23.26 -19.77
N ARG A 61 -12.19 23.87 -19.07
CA ARG A 61 -11.42 24.98 -19.62
C ARG A 61 -10.66 24.59 -20.89
N GLN A 62 -10.06 23.40 -20.93
CA GLN A 62 -9.39 22.91 -22.14
C GLN A 62 -10.39 22.69 -23.30
N PHE A 63 -11.61 22.24 -23.01
CA PHE A 63 -12.64 22.04 -24.03
C PHE A 63 -13.18 23.37 -24.59
N GLU A 64 -13.34 24.38 -23.74
CA GLU A 64 -13.74 25.74 -24.14
C GLU A 64 -12.66 26.41 -25.01
N ASP A 65 -11.40 26.36 -24.59
CA ASP A 65 -10.27 26.91 -25.36
C ASP A 65 -10.17 26.26 -26.76
N VAL A 66 -10.44 24.96 -26.85
CA VAL A 66 -10.45 24.23 -28.13
C VAL A 66 -11.67 24.59 -28.98
N GLN A 67 -12.82 24.92 -28.41
CA GLN A 67 -13.98 25.36 -29.20
C GLN A 67 -13.80 26.79 -29.74
N ASP A 68 -13.30 27.70 -28.92
CA ASP A 68 -13.14 29.11 -29.29
C ASP A 68 -12.00 29.34 -30.30
N SER A 69 -10.96 28.51 -30.26
CA SER A 69 -9.80 28.62 -31.15
C SER A 69 -10.06 28.09 -32.57
N VAL A 70 -11.25 27.55 -32.85
CA VAL A 70 -11.46 26.58 -33.92
C VAL A 70 -12.74 26.91 -34.71
N HIS A 71 -12.63 27.83 -35.68
CA HIS A 71 -13.59 27.92 -36.78
C HIS A 71 -13.25 26.83 -37.82
N LEU A 72 -13.68 25.59 -37.58
CA LEU A 72 -13.38 24.47 -38.47
C LEU A 72 -14.61 23.93 -39.20
N ASP A 73 -14.43 23.68 -40.50
CA ASP A 73 -15.36 22.88 -41.29
C ASP A 73 -15.49 21.46 -40.70
N GLY A 74 -16.72 20.94 -40.71
CA GLY A 74 -17.13 19.68 -40.07
C GLY A 74 -16.16 18.47 -40.15
N PRO A 75 -15.49 18.17 -41.28
CA PRO A 75 -14.55 17.03 -41.34
C PRO A 75 -13.30 17.21 -40.47
N MET A 76 -12.86 18.43 -40.20
CA MET A 76 -11.66 18.69 -39.40
C MET A 76 -11.96 18.59 -37.90
N VAL A 77 -13.18 18.94 -37.48
CA VAL A 77 -13.70 18.68 -36.12
C VAL A 77 -13.72 17.18 -35.83
N ALA A 78 -14.19 16.37 -36.78
CA ALA A 78 -14.23 14.91 -36.60
C ALA A 78 -12.84 14.29 -36.40
N LEU A 79 -11.82 14.80 -37.09
CA LEU A 79 -10.43 14.34 -36.94
C LEU A 79 -9.83 14.74 -35.59
N VAL A 80 -10.04 15.98 -35.14
CA VAL A 80 -9.53 16.45 -33.84
C VAL A 80 -10.20 15.70 -32.70
N VAL A 81 -11.52 15.54 -32.73
CA VAL A 81 -12.27 14.77 -31.72
C VAL A 81 -11.86 13.29 -31.75
N GLY A 82 -11.74 12.69 -32.93
CA GLY A 82 -11.27 11.31 -33.07
C GLY A 82 -9.85 11.12 -32.51
N GLY A 83 -8.94 12.04 -32.82
CA GLY A 83 -7.57 12.04 -32.28
C GLY A 83 -7.54 12.19 -30.77
N ALA A 84 -8.33 13.12 -30.21
CA ALA A 84 -8.45 13.31 -28.77
C ALA A 84 -9.00 12.07 -28.06
N ILE A 85 -10.01 11.40 -28.63
CA ILE A 85 -10.54 10.13 -28.11
C ILE A 85 -9.46 9.05 -28.14
N VAL A 86 -8.72 8.91 -29.24
CA VAL A 86 -7.63 7.93 -29.33
C VAL A 86 -6.55 8.21 -28.28
N VAL A 87 -6.13 9.46 -28.10
CA VAL A 87 -5.15 9.84 -27.08
C VAL A 87 -5.70 9.60 -25.68
N ALA A 88 -6.96 9.93 -25.41
CA ALA A 88 -7.62 9.66 -24.13
C ALA A 88 -7.73 8.16 -23.86
N LEU A 89 -8.03 7.33 -24.87
CA LEU A 89 -8.05 5.87 -24.76
C LEU A 89 -6.65 5.30 -24.54
N LEU A 90 -5.62 5.87 -25.17
CA LEU A 90 -4.22 5.48 -24.95
C LEU A 90 -3.75 5.85 -23.54
N ILE A 91 -4.07 7.05 -23.06
CA ILE A 91 -3.78 7.47 -21.68
C ILE A 91 -4.57 6.60 -20.71
N ALA A 92 -5.86 6.37 -20.95
CA ALA A 92 -6.68 5.50 -20.12
C ALA A 92 -6.11 4.08 -20.11
N TRP A 93 -5.66 3.54 -21.23
CA TRP A 93 -5.02 2.23 -21.31
C TRP A 93 -3.67 2.20 -20.58
N TRP A 94 -2.86 3.25 -20.72
CA TRP A 94 -1.54 3.38 -20.09
C TRP A 94 -1.64 3.58 -18.57
N VAL A 95 -2.62 4.36 -18.10
CA VAL A 95 -2.88 4.63 -16.68
C VAL A 95 -3.66 3.49 -16.04
N ALA A 96 -4.63 2.91 -16.73
CA ALA A 96 -5.44 1.82 -16.18
C ALA A 96 -4.71 0.48 -16.18
N GLY A 97 -3.73 0.27 -17.08
CA GLY A 97 -3.11 -1.04 -17.30
C GLY A 97 -4.15 -2.14 -17.62
N PRO A 98 -3.73 -3.34 -18.04
CA PRO A 98 -4.67 -4.46 -18.11
C PRO A 98 -5.09 -4.84 -16.67
N VAL A 99 -6.33 -4.47 -16.33
CA VAL A 99 -7.09 -4.94 -15.15
C VAL A 99 -6.71 -4.34 -13.79
N ARG A 100 -6.56 -3.01 -13.65
CA ARG A 100 -6.33 -2.38 -12.33
C ARG A 100 -7.60 -2.04 -11.53
N SER A 101 -8.77 -2.56 -11.92
CA SER A 101 -10.04 -2.33 -11.22
C SER A 101 -10.34 -3.45 -10.21
N GLY A 102 -9.74 -3.36 -9.01
CA GLY A 102 -10.07 -4.22 -7.86
C GLY A 102 -8.97 -4.36 -6.79
N ARG A 103 -7.72 -3.99 -7.12
CA ARG A 103 -6.53 -4.49 -6.39
C ARG A 103 -6.23 -3.88 -5.03
N ALA A 104 -6.68 -2.67 -4.70
CA ALA A 104 -6.42 -2.07 -3.38
C ALA A 104 -7.33 -2.63 -2.26
N SER A 105 -8.52 -3.14 -2.61
CA SER A 105 -9.44 -3.69 -1.61
C SER A 105 -9.16 -5.17 -1.29
N ALA A 106 -8.69 -5.94 -2.27
CA ALA A 106 -8.32 -7.36 -2.11
C ALA A 106 -6.95 -7.57 -1.44
N ALA A 107 -6.13 -6.52 -1.33
CA ALA A 107 -4.83 -6.57 -0.64
C ALA A 107 -4.95 -6.74 0.88
N ARG A 108 -6.14 -6.52 1.46
CA ARG A 108 -6.33 -6.52 2.92
C ARG A 108 -6.43 -7.92 3.56
N THR A 109 -6.48 -8.97 2.75
CA THR A 109 -6.38 -10.37 3.22
C THR A 109 -5.49 -11.17 2.28
N VAL A 110 -4.81 -12.19 2.82
CA VAL A 110 -3.96 -13.11 2.04
C VAL A 110 -4.79 -13.82 0.98
N LEU A 111 -5.91 -14.41 1.40
CA LEU A 111 -6.95 -14.92 0.52
C LEU A 111 -8.27 -14.24 0.90
N ALA A 112 -9.02 -13.79 -0.10
CA ALA A 112 -10.39 -13.35 0.13
C ALA A 112 -11.28 -14.57 0.41
N HIS A 113 -12.37 -14.39 1.17
CA HIS A 113 -13.27 -15.48 1.53
C HIS A 113 -13.81 -16.24 0.30
N ASP A 114 -13.99 -15.53 -0.81
CA ASP A 114 -14.60 -16.05 -2.04
C ASP A 114 -13.57 -16.30 -3.16
N ASP A 115 -12.25 -16.32 -2.85
CA ASP A 115 -11.23 -16.58 -3.87
C ASP A 115 -11.04 -18.08 -4.10
N GLU A 116 -11.83 -18.65 -5.03
CA GLU A 116 -11.82 -20.08 -5.37
C GLU A 116 -10.66 -20.51 -6.31
N ARG A 117 -9.72 -19.60 -6.62
CA ARG A 117 -8.61 -19.91 -7.53
C ARG A 117 -7.64 -20.91 -6.89
N THR A 118 -7.21 -21.89 -7.68
CA THR A 118 -6.17 -22.86 -7.30
C THR A 118 -4.79 -22.22 -7.23
N ALA A 119 -3.85 -22.88 -6.54
CA ALA A 119 -2.46 -22.43 -6.47
C ALA A 119 -1.83 -22.28 -7.87
N ALA A 120 -2.22 -23.16 -8.82
CA ALA A 120 -1.76 -23.09 -10.20
C ALA A 120 -2.26 -21.84 -10.92
N GLN A 121 -3.55 -21.50 -10.78
CA GLN A 121 -4.16 -20.31 -11.39
C GLN A 121 -3.57 -19.02 -10.81
N LEU A 122 -3.33 -18.97 -9.50
CA LEU A 122 -2.68 -17.84 -8.83
C LEU A 122 -1.22 -17.66 -9.33
N ARG A 123 -0.51 -18.76 -9.54
CA ARG A 123 0.86 -18.73 -10.10
C ARG A 123 0.88 -18.25 -11.55
N GLU A 124 -0.08 -18.68 -12.37
CA GLU A 124 -0.23 -18.19 -13.74
C GLU A 124 -0.53 -16.68 -13.78
N ALA A 125 -1.41 -16.20 -12.89
CA ALA A 125 -1.72 -14.78 -12.75
C ALA A 125 -0.48 -13.97 -12.35
N ALA A 126 0.31 -14.47 -11.39
CA ALA A 126 1.57 -13.85 -11.00
C ALA A 126 2.57 -13.77 -12.17
N ASP A 127 2.67 -14.83 -12.97
CA ASP A 127 3.56 -14.86 -14.12
C ASP A 127 3.11 -13.94 -15.25
N ALA A 128 1.80 -13.79 -15.45
CA ALA A 128 1.23 -12.81 -16.38
C ALA A 128 1.54 -11.37 -15.95
N ALA A 129 1.41 -11.07 -14.65
CA ALA A 129 1.73 -9.77 -14.09
C ALA A 129 3.23 -9.43 -14.25
N ALA A 130 4.11 -10.38 -13.94
CA ALA A 130 5.55 -10.22 -14.14
C ALA A 130 5.91 -9.93 -15.62
N ARG A 131 5.30 -10.64 -16.58
CA ARG A 131 5.51 -10.37 -18.02
C ARG A 131 5.03 -8.99 -18.45
N ALA A 132 4.05 -8.43 -17.76
CA ALA A 132 3.54 -7.08 -18.00
C ALA A 132 4.34 -5.99 -17.26
N GLY A 133 5.34 -6.35 -16.45
CA GLY A 133 6.09 -5.43 -15.59
C GLY A 133 5.30 -4.95 -14.36
N ASP A 134 4.16 -5.56 -14.05
CA ASP A 134 3.36 -5.30 -12.84
C ASP A 134 3.90 -6.15 -11.69
N TRP A 135 5.05 -5.74 -11.15
CA TRP A 135 5.78 -6.49 -10.11
C TRP A 135 5.02 -6.57 -8.79
N GLU A 136 4.22 -5.55 -8.44
CA GLU A 136 3.41 -5.56 -7.23
C GLU A 136 2.37 -6.68 -7.30
N THR A 137 1.62 -6.76 -8.41
CA THR A 137 0.65 -7.83 -8.62
C THR A 137 1.35 -9.20 -8.70
N ALA A 138 2.52 -9.28 -9.34
CA ALA A 138 3.28 -10.52 -9.41
C ALA A 138 3.67 -11.06 -8.02
N VAL A 139 4.20 -10.20 -7.14
CA VAL A 139 4.56 -10.54 -5.76
C VAL A 139 3.33 -10.96 -4.96
N LEU A 140 2.25 -10.17 -5.01
CA LEU A 140 1.03 -10.46 -4.25
C LEU A 140 0.41 -11.81 -4.68
N GLU A 141 0.13 -12.01 -5.97
CA GLU A 141 -0.48 -13.24 -6.47
C GLU A 141 0.40 -14.47 -6.25
N ARG A 142 1.73 -14.32 -6.30
CA ARG A 142 2.66 -15.41 -6.02
C ARG A 142 2.63 -15.81 -4.56
N PHE A 143 2.58 -14.86 -3.62
CA PHE A 143 2.41 -15.20 -2.21
C PHE A 143 1.06 -15.88 -1.96
N ARG A 144 -0.02 -15.39 -2.57
CA ARG A 144 -1.34 -16.06 -2.53
C ARG A 144 -1.25 -17.50 -3.04
N SER A 145 -0.51 -17.73 -4.12
CA SER A 145 -0.28 -19.08 -4.66
C SER A 145 0.45 -20.00 -3.68
N VAL A 146 1.38 -19.48 -2.88
CA VAL A 146 2.09 -20.25 -1.85
C VAL A 146 1.13 -20.66 -0.73
N VAL A 147 0.28 -19.73 -0.29
CA VAL A 147 -0.68 -20.01 0.78
C VAL A 147 -1.72 -21.02 0.33
N ARG A 148 -2.26 -20.85 -0.89
CA ARG A 148 -3.19 -21.82 -1.49
C ARG A 148 -2.53 -23.19 -1.69
N ASP A 149 -1.26 -23.26 -2.10
CA ASP A 149 -0.51 -24.52 -2.21
C ASP A 149 -0.36 -25.24 -0.86
N LEU A 150 -0.12 -24.49 0.22
CA LEU A 150 -0.05 -25.03 1.57
C LEU A 150 -1.39 -25.57 2.07
N GLU A 151 -2.51 -24.93 1.70
CA GLU A 151 -3.86 -25.41 1.99
C GLU A 151 -4.22 -26.65 1.16
N GLU A 152 -3.95 -26.63 -0.15
CA GLU A 152 -4.18 -27.77 -1.06
C GLU A 152 -3.40 -29.01 -0.63
N ARG A 153 -2.19 -28.84 -0.07
CA ARG A 153 -1.37 -29.92 0.50
C ARG A 153 -1.72 -30.30 1.94
N ALA A 154 -2.77 -29.71 2.52
CA ALA A 154 -3.19 -29.89 3.91
C ALA A 154 -2.08 -29.61 4.95
N VAL A 155 -1.11 -28.75 4.58
CA VAL A 155 -0.16 -28.19 5.55
C VAL A 155 -0.85 -27.15 6.41
N LEU A 156 -1.73 -26.36 5.81
CA LEU A 156 -2.58 -25.41 6.52
C LEU A 156 -4.04 -25.84 6.42
N ASP A 157 -4.79 -25.62 7.50
CA ASP A 157 -6.25 -25.67 7.44
C ASP A 157 -6.75 -24.44 6.69
N GLU A 158 -7.67 -24.65 5.75
CA GLU A 158 -8.35 -23.59 5.01
C GLU A 158 -9.18 -22.75 5.99
N ARG A 159 -8.81 -21.47 6.14
CA ARG A 159 -9.46 -20.55 7.08
C ARG A 159 -9.61 -19.17 6.46
N PRO A 160 -10.83 -18.66 6.29
CA PRO A 160 -11.03 -17.33 5.73
C PRO A 160 -10.56 -16.24 6.69
N GLY A 161 -10.01 -15.16 6.13
CA GLY A 161 -9.60 -13.97 6.89
C GLY A 161 -8.26 -14.07 7.61
N ARG A 162 -7.44 -15.11 7.35
CA ARG A 162 -6.09 -15.23 7.92
C ARG A 162 -5.14 -14.16 7.35
N THR A 163 -4.31 -13.59 8.21
CA THR A 163 -3.28 -12.61 7.82
C THR A 163 -2.01 -13.30 7.31
N ALA A 164 -1.13 -12.55 6.62
CA ALA A 164 0.12 -13.10 6.07
C ALA A 164 1.04 -13.58 7.19
N HIS A 165 1.19 -12.75 8.22
CA HIS A 165 1.98 -13.10 9.39
C HIS A 165 1.50 -14.39 10.05
N GLU A 166 0.21 -14.50 10.38
CA GLU A 166 -0.35 -15.72 10.98
C GLU A 166 -0.14 -16.95 10.09
N THR A 167 -0.28 -16.78 8.77
CA THR A 167 -0.04 -17.86 7.80
C THR A 167 1.39 -18.36 7.83
N THR A 168 2.37 -17.45 7.83
CA THR A 168 3.79 -17.82 7.83
C THR A 168 4.23 -18.44 9.14
N VAL A 169 3.69 -17.99 10.28
CA VAL A 169 3.94 -18.59 11.60
C VAL A 169 3.35 -20.00 11.67
N ASP A 170 2.07 -20.18 11.31
CA ASP A 170 1.38 -21.47 11.33
C ASP A 170 2.04 -22.49 10.39
N ALA A 171 2.47 -22.04 9.21
CA ALA A 171 3.16 -22.87 8.23
C ALA A 171 4.58 -23.20 8.69
N GLY A 172 5.31 -22.22 9.24
CA GLY A 172 6.67 -22.38 9.73
C GLY A 172 6.77 -23.37 10.89
N ALA A 173 5.75 -23.42 11.75
CA ALA A 173 5.66 -24.44 12.81
C ALA A 173 5.57 -25.88 12.26
N ARG A 174 4.99 -26.06 11.06
CA ARG A 174 4.82 -27.36 10.41
C ARG A 174 5.93 -27.68 9.41
N LEU A 175 6.63 -26.65 8.92
CA LEU A 175 7.72 -26.70 7.94
C LEU A 175 8.96 -25.93 8.46
N PRO A 176 9.61 -26.40 9.54
CA PRO A 176 10.68 -25.65 10.20
C PRO A 176 11.89 -25.37 9.29
N ASP A 177 12.20 -26.28 8.36
CA ASP A 177 13.33 -26.15 7.43
C ASP A 177 13.20 -24.95 6.48
N VAL A 178 11.98 -24.48 6.23
CA VAL A 178 11.68 -23.32 5.37
C VAL A 178 10.99 -22.20 6.12
N ALA A 179 11.00 -22.22 7.46
CA ALA A 179 10.35 -21.19 8.27
C ALA A 179 10.92 -19.78 8.02
N GLY A 180 12.24 -19.67 7.79
CA GLY A 180 12.87 -18.40 7.38
C GLY A 180 12.33 -17.89 6.05
N ALA A 181 12.28 -18.75 5.03
CA ALA A 181 11.75 -18.39 3.71
C ALA A 181 10.27 -18.02 3.75
N LEU A 182 9.47 -18.67 4.61
CA LEU A 182 8.08 -18.28 4.87
C LEU A 182 8.00 -16.89 5.49
N GLY A 183 8.82 -16.62 6.52
CA GLY A 183 8.88 -15.30 7.17
C GLY A 183 9.26 -14.20 6.19
N ASP A 184 10.31 -14.40 5.39
CA ASP A 184 10.77 -13.44 4.40
C ASP A 184 9.71 -13.19 3.31
N ALA A 185 9.03 -14.25 2.84
CA ALA A 185 7.94 -14.15 1.88
C ALA A 185 6.74 -13.37 2.44
N GLY A 186 6.38 -13.60 3.71
CA GLY A 186 5.31 -12.86 4.38
C GLY A 186 5.64 -11.40 4.61
N ALA A 187 6.87 -11.10 5.04
CA ALA A 187 7.34 -9.73 5.21
C ALA A 187 7.32 -8.96 3.88
N LEU A 188 7.80 -9.57 2.80
CA LEU A 188 7.73 -9.00 1.47
C LEU A 188 6.28 -8.72 1.04
N PHE A 189 5.37 -9.67 1.29
CA PHE A 189 3.95 -9.46 1.01
C PHE A 189 3.38 -8.29 1.79
N ASP A 190 3.64 -8.21 3.10
CA ASP A 190 3.11 -7.15 3.96
C ASP A 190 3.66 -5.77 3.57
N ASP A 191 4.95 -5.68 3.23
CA ASP A 191 5.57 -4.44 2.77
C ASP A 191 4.93 -3.91 1.48
N VAL A 192 4.61 -4.81 0.54
CA VAL A 192 4.00 -4.45 -0.75
C VAL A 192 2.49 -4.19 -0.61
N ALA A 193 1.78 -5.01 0.17
CA ALA A 193 0.33 -4.89 0.36
C ALA A 193 -0.06 -3.70 1.24
N TYR A 194 0.73 -3.43 2.29
CA TYR A 194 0.39 -2.45 3.34
C TYR A 194 1.47 -1.39 3.55
N GLY A 195 2.75 -1.75 3.37
CA GLY A 195 3.89 -0.87 3.64
C GLY A 195 4.13 0.22 2.59
N GLY A 196 3.40 0.21 1.48
CA GLY A 196 3.56 1.17 0.38
C GLY A 196 4.87 0.99 -0.38
N ARG A 197 5.54 -0.16 -0.23
CA ARG A 197 6.76 -0.50 -0.96
C ARG A 197 6.44 -0.86 -2.40
N HIS A 198 7.11 -0.22 -3.35
CA HIS A 198 7.08 -0.64 -4.75
C HIS A 198 7.92 -1.91 -4.94
N ALA A 199 7.29 -2.95 -5.46
CA ALA A 199 7.97 -4.20 -5.79
C ALA A 199 8.82 -4.06 -7.06
N SER A 200 9.93 -4.79 -7.10
CA SER A 200 10.85 -4.87 -8.25
C SER A 200 10.89 -6.28 -8.85
N GLU A 201 11.53 -6.41 -10.01
CA GLU A 201 11.83 -7.72 -10.61
C GLU A 201 12.63 -8.63 -9.68
N ALA A 202 13.57 -8.06 -8.92
CA ALA A 202 14.36 -8.80 -7.95
C ALA A 202 13.49 -9.37 -6.81
N ASP A 203 12.45 -8.65 -6.40
CA ASP A 203 11.51 -9.11 -5.39
C ASP A 203 10.68 -10.30 -5.87
N ASP A 204 10.17 -10.25 -7.11
CA ASP A 204 9.48 -11.39 -7.72
C ASP A 204 10.43 -12.60 -7.84
N ALA A 205 11.69 -12.38 -8.22
CA ALA A 205 12.69 -13.44 -8.32
C ALA A 205 13.00 -14.10 -6.95
N HIS A 206 13.16 -13.32 -5.89
CA HIS A 206 13.33 -13.86 -4.53
C HIS A 206 12.10 -14.65 -4.09
N LEU A 207 10.89 -14.11 -4.31
CA LEU A 207 9.67 -14.78 -3.93
C LEU A 207 9.46 -16.08 -4.73
N ARG A 208 9.87 -16.15 -6.00
CA ARG A 208 9.91 -17.41 -6.77
C ARG A 208 10.81 -18.45 -6.13
N ALA A 209 12.01 -18.05 -5.69
CA ALA A 209 12.94 -18.95 -5.04
C ALA A 209 12.38 -19.49 -3.72
N TRP A 210 11.79 -18.62 -2.89
CA TRP A 210 11.13 -19.03 -1.64
C TRP A 210 9.92 -19.93 -1.91
N ALA A 211 9.07 -19.59 -2.89
CA ALA A 211 7.92 -20.40 -3.28
C ALA A 211 8.32 -21.81 -3.72
N ALA A 212 9.42 -21.94 -4.49
CA ALA A 212 9.95 -23.24 -4.90
C ALA A 212 10.45 -24.06 -3.71
N ALA A 213 11.18 -23.44 -2.79
CA ALA A 213 11.65 -24.10 -1.57
C ALA A 213 10.47 -24.60 -0.72
N ILE A 214 9.47 -23.73 -0.47
CA ILE A 214 8.27 -24.05 0.32
C ILE A 214 7.43 -25.15 -0.33
N GLY A 215 7.26 -25.11 -1.66
CA GLY A 215 6.52 -26.12 -2.41
C GLY A 215 7.17 -27.52 -2.35
N SER A 216 8.50 -27.58 -2.24
CA SER A 216 9.25 -28.83 -2.12
C SER A 216 9.35 -29.37 -0.70
N ALA A 217 9.10 -28.53 0.31
CA ALA A 217 9.24 -28.89 1.71
C ALA A 217 8.13 -29.86 2.15
N ARG A 218 8.51 -30.84 2.97
CA ARG A 218 7.59 -31.84 3.53
C ARG A 218 7.26 -31.51 4.98
N PRO A 219 5.98 -31.60 5.39
CA PRO A 219 5.60 -31.44 6.78
C PRO A 219 6.28 -32.47 7.68
N LEU A 220 6.58 -32.08 8.91
CA LEU A 220 6.88 -33.05 9.95
C LEU A 220 5.63 -33.89 10.19
N THR A 221 5.69 -35.18 9.84
CA THR A 221 4.71 -36.14 10.33
C THR A 221 4.86 -36.24 11.86
N PRO A 222 3.80 -36.04 12.65
CA PRO A 222 3.84 -36.33 14.07
C PRO A 222 4.32 -37.76 14.23
N GLY A 223 5.50 -37.94 14.86
CA GLY A 223 6.07 -39.24 15.06
C GLY A 223 5.04 -40.13 15.75
N THR A 224 4.73 -41.27 15.14
CA THR A 224 4.06 -42.36 15.86
C THR A 224 5.04 -42.78 16.94
N THR A 225 4.91 -42.22 18.13
CA THR A 225 5.59 -42.73 19.32
C THR A 225 4.95 -44.09 19.61
N SER A 226 5.39 -45.12 18.88
CA SER A 226 5.18 -46.50 19.27
C SER A 226 6.03 -46.74 20.51
N GLY A 227 5.56 -46.22 21.65
CA GLY A 227 6.09 -46.59 22.94
C GLY A 227 6.05 -48.12 23.08
N PRO A 228 7.06 -48.74 23.69
CA PRO A 228 7.07 -50.18 23.88
C PRO A 228 5.79 -50.55 24.66
N ARG A 229 4.87 -51.27 24.00
CA ARG A 229 3.78 -51.96 24.69
C ARG A 229 4.44 -53.00 25.59
N GLY A 230 4.64 -52.62 26.85
CA GLY A 230 4.96 -53.57 27.91
C GLY A 230 3.88 -54.64 27.95
N PRO A 231 4.23 -55.89 28.29
CA PRO A 231 3.29 -57.00 28.29
C PRO A 231 2.11 -56.70 29.22
N VAL A 232 0.90 -56.90 28.70
CA VAL A 232 -0.36 -56.78 29.45
C VAL A 232 -0.42 -57.92 30.44
N GLU A 233 -0.14 -57.63 31.72
CA GLU A 233 -0.33 -58.56 32.82
C GLU A 233 -1.83 -58.67 33.12
N THR A 234 -2.43 -59.81 32.75
CA THR A 234 -3.83 -60.13 33.02
C THR A 234 -3.99 -60.58 34.47
N VAL A 235 -4.74 -59.81 35.26
CA VAL A 235 -5.15 -60.17 36.62
C VAL A 235 -6.38 -61.09 36.57
N PRO A 236 -6.33 -62.31 37.14
CA PRO A 236 -7.52 -63.16 37.26
C PRO A 236 -8.40 -62.73 38.44
N ARG A 237 -9.72 -62.91 38.28
CA ARG A 237 -10.73 -62.72 39.32
C ARG A 237 -10.88 -63.95 40.21
#